data_AF-A0A841RLQ3-F1
#
_entry.id   AF-A0A841RLQ3-F1
#
_cell.length_a   1.000
_cell.length_b   1.000
_cell.length_c   1.000
_cell.angle_alpha   90.00
_cell.angle_beta   90.00
_cell.angle_gamma   90.00
#
_symmetry.space_group_name_H-M   'P 1'
#
loop_
_entity.id
_entity.type
_entity.pdbx_description
1 polymer ?
#
loop_
_entity_poly.entity_id
_entity_poly.type
_entity_poly.pdbx_seq_one_letter_code
_entity_poly.pdbx_strand_id
1 'polypeptide(L)' 'MKKVKDLKKKAMDQELLNKIFTLKDEWTNLESIMSRSVEPSEEGQYELAISKAKYLYLIREAKIRNISAL' A
#
# COMPACT_ATOMS: atom_id res chain seq x y z
N MET A 1 -7.87 -9.15 30.46
CA MET A 1 -8.49 -8.41 29.33
C MET A 1 -7.54 -7.47 28.59
N LYS A 2 -6.68 -6.66 29.24
CA LYS A 2 -5.78 -5.68 28.59
C LYS A 2 -4.79 -6.30 27.58
N LYS A 3 -4.09 -7.37 27.98
CA LYS A 3 -3.11 -8.09 27.14
C LYS A 3 -3.68 -8.60 25.79
N VAL A 4 -4.92 -9.07 25.78
CA VAL A 4 -5.58 -9.55 24.55
C VAL A 4 -5.88 -8.39 23.58
N LYS A 5 -6.27 -7.22 24.11
CA LYS A 5 -6.49 -6.02 23.29
C LYS A 5 -5.19 -5.52 22.66
N ASP A 6 -4.10 -5.53 23.44
CA ASP A 6 -2.77 -5.12 22.94
C ASP A 6 -2.26 -6.05 21.84
N LEU A 7 -2.47 -7.37 21.99
CA LEU A 7 -2.13 -8.36 20.97
C LEU A 7 -2.94 -8.17 19.67
N LYS A 8 -4.26 -7.91 19.78
CA LYS A 8 -5.11 -7.61 18.63
C LYS A 8 -4.65 -6.36 17.89
N LYS A 9 -4.31 -5.29 18.62
CA LYS A 9 -3.79 -4.06 18.03
C LYS A 9 -2.50 -4.33 17.24
N LYS A 10 -1.54 -5.03 17.84
CA LYS A 10 -0.28 -5.40 17.15
C LYS A 10 -0.52 -6.22 15.89
N ALA A 11 -1.46 -7.17 15.93
CA ALA A 11 -1.79 -7.98 14.75
C ALA A 11 -2.37 -7.12 13.61
N MET A 12 -3.27 -6.18 13.92
CA MET A 12 -3.82 -5.25 12.94
C MET A 12 -2.77 -4.28 12.39
N ASP A 13 -1.86 -3.81 13.23
CA ASP A 13 -0.76 -2.92 12.82
C ASP A 13 0.21 -3.67 11.88
N GLN A 14 0.49 -4.96 12.16
CA GLN A 14 1.30 -5.80 11.29
C GLN A 14 0.59 -6.10 9.96
N GLU A 15 -0.72 -6.36 9.97
CA GLU A 15 -1.49 -6.56 8.74
C GLU A 15 -1.47 -5.30 7.87
N LEU A 16 -1.62 -4.11 8.47
CA LEU A 16 -1.51 -2.84 7.76
C LEU A 16 -0.14 -2.68 7.10
N LEU A 17 0.94 -2.96 7.84
CA LEU A 17 2.31 -2.91 7.30
C LEU A 17 2.51 -3.86 6.14
N ASN A 18 2.10 -5.13 6.29
CA ASN A 18 2.20 -6.13 5.23
C ASN A 18 1.48 -5.65 3.96
N LYS A 19 0.28 -5.07 4.12
CA LYS A 19 -0.51 -4.57 3.00
C LYS A 19 0.13 -3.34 2.33
N ILE A 20 0.77 -2.46 3.10
CA ILE A 20 1.53 -1.34 2.55
C ILE A 20 2.67 -1.85 1.65
N PHE A 21 3.42 -2.86 2.09
CA PHE A 21 4.51 -3.43 1.28
C PHE A 21 3.98 -4.09 0.01
N THR A 22 2.91 -4.89 0.11
CA THR A 22 2.27 -5.50 -1.08
C THR A 22 1.81 -4.43 -2.08
N LEU A 23 1.13 -3.37 -1.64
CA LEU A 23 0.67 -2.31 -2.54
C LEU A 23 1.83 -1.51 -3.16
N LYS A 24 2.95 -1.37 -2.43
CA LYS A 24 4.16 -0.74 -2.97
C LYS A 24 4.74 -1.59 -4.10
N ASP A 25 4.85 -2.90 -3.90
CA ASP A 25 5.36 -3.81 -4.91
C ASP A 25 4.44 -3.84 -6.13
N GLU A 26 3.12 -3.90 -5.94
CA GLU A 26 2.13 -3.82 -7.03
C GLU A 26 2.26 -2.53 -7.83
N TRP A 27 2.26 -1.37 -7.14
CA TRP A 27 2.40 -0.07 -7.81
C TRP A 27 3.71 0.04 -8.57
N THR A 28 4.84 -0.29 -7.94
CA THR A 28 6.17 -0.16 -8.58
C THR A 28 6.37 -1.12 -9.74
N ASN A 29 5.81 -2.32 -9.67
CA ASN A 29 5.81 -3.26 -10.79
C ASN A 29 4.98 -2.72 -11.96
N LEU A 30 3.77 -2.24 -11.70
CA LEU A 30 2.92 -1.66 -12.73
C LEU A 30 3.55 -0.39 -13.34
N GLU A 31 4.15 0.47 -12.51
CA GLU A 31 4.89 1.65 -12.96
C GLU A 31 6.06 1.27 -13.87
N SER A 32 6.81 0.23 -13.51
CA SER A 32 7.91 -0.30 -14.32
C SER A 32 7.44 -0.82 -15.68
N ILE A 33 6.33 -1.57 -15.72
CA ILE A 33 5.72 -2.05 -16.98
C ILE A 33 5.30 -0.87 -17.84
N MET A 34 4.52 0.06 -17.28
CA MET A 34 3.99 1.22 -17.99
C MET A 34 5.10 2.13 -18.54
N SER A 35 6.20 2.30 -17.79
CA SER A 35 7.35 3.10 -18.23
C SER A 35 8.09 2.53 -19.44
N ARG A 36 7.94 1.22 -19.70
CA ARG A 36 8.57 0.50 -20.82
C ARG A 36 7.62 0.27 -21.98
N SER A 37 6.34 0.60 -21.82
CA SER A 37 5.35 0.47 -22.88
C SER A 37 5.53 1.55 -23.94
N VAL A 38 5.61 1.14 -25.21
CA VAL A 38 5.67 2.06 -26.36
C VAL A 38 4.36 2.82 -26.52
N GLU A 39 3.24 2.15 -26.25
CA GLU A 39 1.90 2.75 -26.23
C GLU A 39 1.15 2.24 -24.98
N PRO A 40 1.17 2.98 -23.86
CA PRO A 40 0.43 2.62 -22.67
C PRO A 40 -1.08 2.81 -22.85
N SER A 41 -1.86 1.76 -22.59
CA SER A 41 -3.32 1.83 -22.66
C SER A 41 -3.91 2.79 -21.61
N GLU A 42 -5.06 3.41 -21.91
CA GLU A 42 -5.78 4.25 -20.95
C GLU A 42 -6.16 3.47 -19.69
N GLU A 43 -6.58 2.21 -19.85
CA GLU A 43 -6.88 1.31 -18.74
C GLU A 43 -5.65 1.09 -17.85
N GLY A 44 -4.47 0.83 -18.43
CA GLY A 44 -3.23 0.68 -17.66
C GLY A 44 -2.84 1.96 -16.92
N GLN A 45 -3.08 3.13 -17.51
CA GLN A 45 -2.85 4.42 -16.84
C GLN A 45 -3.81 4.61 -15.65
N TYR A 46 -5.08 4.23 -15.81
CA TYR A 46 -6.06 4.27 -14.75
C TYR A 46 -5.73 3.30 -13.61
N GLU A 47 -5.34 2.06 -13.92
CA GLU A 47 -4.89 1.08 -12.94
C GLU A 47 -3.65 1.54 -12.18
N LEU A 48 -2.70 2.17 -12.87
CA LEU A 48 -1.51 2.76 -12.26
C LEU A 48 -1.88 3.85 -11.25
N ALA A 49 -2.80 4.75 -11.63
CA ALA A 49 -3.29 5.81 -10.75
C ALA A 49 -4.00 5.24 -9.51
N ILE A 50 -4.86 4.23 -9.68
CA ILE A 50 -5.55 3.57 -8.56
C ILE A 50 -4.55 2.89 -7.63
N SER A 51 -3.59 2.14 -8.17
CA SER A 51 -2.63 1.36 -7.39
C SER A 51 -1.78 2.29 -6.51
N LYS A 52 -1.32 3.41 -7.10
CA LYS A 52 -0.63 4.47 -6.37
C LYS A 52 -1.50 5.11 -5.29
N ALA A 53 -2.76 5.41 -5.60
CA ALA A 53 -3.69 6.00 -4.63
C ALA A 53 -3.94 5.08 -3.43
N LYS A 54 -4.11 3.77 -3.65
CA LYS A 54 -4.26 2.76 -2.58
C LYS A 54 -3.03 2.74 -1.66
N TYR A 55 -1.83 2.72 -2.24
CA TYR A 55 -0.57 2.77 -1.47
C TYR A 55 -0.49 4.04 -0.61
N LEU A 56 -0.69 5.22 -1.22
CA LEU A 56 -0.61 6.51 -0.51
C LEU A 56 -1.66 6.63 0.60
N TYR A 57 -2.86 6.08 0.39
CA TYR A 57 -3.90 6.02 1.40
C TYR A 57 -3.44 5.23 2.63
N LEU A 58 -2.88 4.02 2.46
CA LEU A 58 -2.41 3.24 3.62
C LEU A 58 -1.19 3.87 4.31
N ILE A 59 -0.32 4.57 3.57
CA ILE A 59 0.76 5.36 4.19
C ILE A 59 0.19 6.45 5.09
N ARG A 60 -0.87 7.15 4.66
CA ARG A 60 -1.56 8.14 5.50
C ARG A 60 -2.16 7.49 6.75
N GLU A 61 -2.79 6.33 6.62
CA GLU A 61 -3.36 5.59 7.75
C GLU A 61 -2.29 5.12 8.75
N ALA A 62 -1.14 4.65 8.28
CA ALA A 62 -0.01 4.29 9.14
C ALA A 62 0.50 5.49 9.95
N LYS A 63 0.60 6.68 9.33
CA LYS A 63 0.97 7.92 10.02
C LYS A 63 -0.04 8.29 11.11
N ILE A 64 -1.34 8.21 10.83
CA ILE A 64 -2.40 8.48 11.83
C ILE A 64 -2.28 7.54 13.03
N ARG A 65 -1.84 6.29 12.81
CA ARG A 65 -1.65 5.28 13.86
C ARG A 65 -0.28 5.34 14.54
N ASN A 66 0.62 6.26 14.13
CA ASN A 66 2.01 6.34 14.57
C ASN A 66 2.81 5.04 14.33
N ILE A 67 2.58 4.39 13.19
CA ILE A 67 3.32 3.19 12.76
C ILE A 67 4.33 3.61 11.69
N SER A 68 5.61 3.27 11.88
CA SER A 68 6.61 3.51 10.83
C SER A 68 6.45 2.51 9.71
N ALA A 69 6.13 3.00 8.51
CA ALA A 69 6.03 2.22 7.27
C ALA A 69 7.09 2.65 6.23
N LEU A 70 8.11 3.38 6.69
CA LEU A 70 9.26 3.90 5.95
C LEU A 70 10.55 3.44 6.64
#